data_AF-A0A926SQU7-F1
#
_entry.id   AF-A0A926SQU7-F1
#
_cell.length_a   1.000
_cell.length_b   1.000
_cell.length_c   1.000
_cell.angle_alpha   90.00
_cell.angle_beta   90.00
_cell.angle_gamma   90.00
#
_symmetry.space_group_name_H-M   'P 1'
#
loop_
_entity.id
_entity.type
_entity.pdbx_description
1 polymer ?
#
loop_
_entity_poly.entity_id
_entity_poly.type
_entity_poly.pdbx_seq_one_letter_code
_entity_poly.pdbx_strand_id
1 'polypeptide(L)'
;MLIGYQRVSTDDQNLALQQDALQTAGCEKIFSDKMSGSKADRPGLKKAFDFAREGDTLVVWRLDRLGRSLKDLIALVEEMEKRKIGLRSLQENIDTTTSGGKLIFHMFGALAEFERNLIRERTQAGLQAARARGRKGGRQQKLTPQEIEIGRALAADPKRSVTSICEHLGISRPTYYRYISPELSNIAENGP
;
A
#
# COMPACT_ATOMS: atom_id res chain seq x y z
N MET A 1 -14.97 -18.35 -21.45
CA MET A 1 -13.85 -17.72 -22.17
C MET A 1 -12.68 -17.47 -21.21
N LEU A 2 -11.46 -17.36 -21.74
CA LEU A 2 -10.28 -16.97 -20.95
C LEU A 2 -10.02 -15.47 -21.09
N ILE A 3 -10.01 -14.76 -19.96
CA ILE A 3 -9.77 -13.30 -19.90
C ILE A 3 -8.42 -13.06 -19.25
N GLY A 4 -7.47 -12.50 -19.97
CA GLY A 4 -6.17 -12.15 -19.43
C GLY A 4 -6.22 -10.84 -18.64
N TYR A 5 -5.50 -10.79 -17.52
CA TYR A 5 -5.20 -9.55 -16.83
C TYR A 5 -3.70 -9.46 -16.55
N GLN A 6 -3.11 -8.31 -16.90
CA GLN A 6 -1.71 -8.01 -16.64
C GLN A 6 -1.54 -6.66 -15.95
N ARG A 7 -0.51 -6.56 -15.10
CA ARG A 7 -0.14 -5.30 -14.46
C ARG A 7 1.24 -4.90 -14.91
N VAL A 8 1.34 -3.74 -15.53
CA VAL A 8 2.53 -3.25 -16.19
C VAL A 8 3.21 -2.17 -15.35
N SER A 9 4.43 -2.46 -14.88
CA SER A 9 5.36 -1.45 -14.37
C SER A 9 6.10 -0.78 -15.52
N THR A 10 6.78 0.33 -15.26
CA THR A 10 7.63 1.04 -16.24
C THR A 10 8.83 0.25 -16.78
N ASP A 11 9.01 -1.01 -16.38
CA ASP A 11 10.08 -1.90 -16.85
C ASP A 11 9.56 -2.76 -18.02
N ASP A 12 10.03 -2.47 -19.24
CA ASP A 12 9.52 -3.04 -20.50
C ASP A 12 9.82 -4.55 -20.66
N GLN A 13 10.91 -5.06 -20.07
CA GLN A 13 11.34 -6.46 -20.26
C GLN A 13 10.34 -7.49 -19.70
N ASN A 14 9.67 -7.17 -18.59
CA ASN A 14 8.68 -8.07 -17.97
C ASN A 14 7.29 -8.00 -18.62
N LEU A 15 7.09 -7.04 -19.53
CA LEU A 15 5.81 -6.74 -20.14
C LEU A 15 5.52 -7.68 -21.30
N ALA A 16 6.51 -7.87 -22.18
CA ALA A 16 6.44 -8.80 -23.30
C ALA A 16 6.22 -10.25 -22.80
N LEU A 17 6.98 -10.68 -21.79
CA LEU A 17 6.85 -12.03 -21.22
C LEU A 17 5.46 -12.31 -20.63
N GLN A 18 4.84 -11.33 -19.97
CA GLN A 18 3.47 -11.46 -19.46
C GLN A 18 2.46 -11.58 -20.59
N GLN A 19 2.57 -10.71 -21.58
CA GLN A 19 1.65 -10.68 -22.71
C GLN A 19 1.73 -11.98 -23.51
N ASP A 20 2.94 -12.45 -23.82
CA ASP A 20 3.17 -13.69 -24.56
C ASP A 20 2.63 -14.91 -23.79
N ALA A 21 2.82 -14.95 -22.47
CA ALA A 21 2.29 -16.03 -21.63
C ALA A 21 0.75 -16.05 -21.64
N LEU A 22 0.10 -14.88 -21.54
CA LEU A 22 -1.37 -14.79 -21.58
C LEU A 22 -1.93 -15.15 -22.96
N GLN A 23 -1.27 -14.73 -24.04
CA GLN A 23 -1.66 -15.10 -25.40
C GLN A 23 -1.49 -16.61 -25.63
N THR A 24 -0.36 -17.18 -25.20
CA THR A 24 -0.09 -18.64 -25.30
C THR A 24 -1.10 -19.45 -24.49
N ALA A 25 -1.56 -18.92 -23.35
CA ALA A 25 -2.61 -19.54 -22.56
C ALA A 25 -4.01 -19.51 -23.22
N GLY A 26 -4.16 -18.82 -24.36
CA GLY A 26 -5.42 -18.72 -25.08
C GLY A 26 -6.36 -17.64 -24.57
N CYS A 27 -5.83 -16.59 -23.92
CA CYS A 27 -6.67 -15.46 -23.47
C CYS A 27 -7.22 -14.69 -24.67
N GLU A 28 -8.54 -14.66 -24.81
CA GLU A 28 -9.23 -14.00 -25.92
C GLU A 28 -9.23 -12.48 -25.78
N LYS A 29 -9.27 -11.99 -24.53
CA LYS A 29 -9.21 -10.56 -24.22
C LYS A 29 -8.29 -10.29 -23.06
N ILE A 30 -7.37 -9.35 -23.22
CA ILE A 30 -6.38 -8.98 -22.20
C ILE A 30 -6.64 -7.55 -21.74
N PHE A 31 -6.78 -7.38 -20.43
CA PHE A 31 -6.88 -6.08 -19.77
C PHE A 31 -5.56 -5.75 -19.08
N SER A 32 -5.20 -4.47 -19.04
CA SER A 32 -3.95 -4.02 -18.43
C SER A 32 -4.14 -2.80 -17.53
N ASP A 33 -3.32 -2.75 -16.47
CA ASP A 33 -3.19 -1.60 -15.58
C ASP A 33 -1.73 -1.14 -15.51
N LYS A 34 -1.51 0.18 -15.66
CA LYS A 34 -0.17 0.79 -15.53
C LYS A 34 0.07 1.27 -14.11
N MET A 35 1.10 0.74 -13.46
CA MET A 35 1.50 1.20 -12.13
C MET A 35 2.22 2.55 -12.24
N SER A 36 1.57 3.62 -11.78
CA SER A 36 2.24 4.85 -11.36
C SER A 36 1.90 5.15 -9.91
N GLY A 37 2.90 5.11 -9.02
CA GLY A 37 2.74 5.42 -7.59
C GLY A 37 2.08 4.35 -6.71
N SER A 38 2.07 4.61 -5.40
CA SER A 38 1.58 3.69 -4.34
C SER A 38 0.04 3.62 -4.24
N LYS A 39 -0.68 4.52 -4.90
CA LYS A 39 -2.15 4.54 -5.04
C LYS A 39 -2.53 4.46 -6.52
N ALA A 40 -2.11 3.41 -7.21
CA ALA A 40 -2.58 3.17 -8.57
C ALA A 40 -3.98 2.56 -8.50
N ASP A 41 -5.00 3.35 -8.82
CA ASP A 41 -6.34 2.84 -9.12
C ASP A 41 -6.23 1.72 -10.18
N ARG A 42 -7.09 0.69 -10.13
CA ARG A 42 -7.03 -0.49 -11.02
C ARG A 42 -8.22 -0.53 -12.00
N PRO A 43 -8.38 0.48 -12.87
CA PRO A 43 -9.49 0.52 -13.81
C PRO A 43 -9.44 -0.65 -14.81
N GLY A 44 -8.26 -1.17 -15.16
CA GLY A 44 -8.10 -2.32 -16.03
C GLY A 44 -8.65 -3.60 -15.40
N LEU A 45 -8.30 -3.88 -14.13
CA LEU A 45 -8.86 -5.01 -13.39
C LEU A 45 -10.37 -4.90 -13.25
N LYS A 46 -10.86 -3.70 -12.91
CA LYS A 46 -12.30 -3.47 -12.80
C LYS A 46 -13.03 -3.74 -14.12
N LYS A 47 -12.49 -3.25 -15.24
CA LYS A 47 -13.03 -3.54 -16.57
C LYS A 47 -13.00 -5.03 -16.91
N ALA A 48 -11.96 -5.76 -16.51
CA ALA A 48 -11.90 -7.21 -16.68
C ALA A 48 -13.02 -7.91 -15.91
N PHE A 49 -13.24 -7.51 -14.66
CA PHE A 49 -14.35 -7.99 -13.84
C PHE A 49 -15.71 -7.64 -14.45
N ASP A 50 -15.92 -6.40 -14.89
CA ASP A 50 -17.20 -5.98 -15.48
C ASP A 50 -17.49 -6.70 -16.81
N PHE A 51 -16.44 -7.06 -17.55
CA PHE A 51 -16.56 -7.81 -18.79
C PHE A 51 -16.84 -9.31 -18.58
N ALA A 52 -16.33 -9.88 -17.49
CA ALA A 52 -16.44 -11.30 -17.19
C ALA A 52 -17.87 -11.75 -16.84
N ARG A 53 -18.26 -12.91 -17.35
CA ARG A 53 -19.56 -13.55 -17.14
C ARG A 53 -19.41 -14.86 -16.36
N GLU A 54 -20.54 -15.41 -15.91
CA GLU A 54 -20.57 -16.76 -15.34
C GLU A 54 -19.94 -17.78 -16.30
N GLY A 55 -19.01 -18.60 -15.78
CA GLY A 55 -18.28 -19.60 -16.55
C GLY A 55 -17.00 -19.09 -17.24
N ASP A 56 -16.72 -17.78 -17.17
CA ASP A 56 -15.43 -17.25 -17.61
C ASP A 56 -14.34 -17.48 -16.57
N THR A 57 -13.08 -17.50 -17.02
CA THR A 57 -11.91 -17.61 -16.14
C THR A 57 -10.99 -16.43 -16.37
N LEU A 58 -10.71 -15.69 -15.29
CA LEU A 58 -9.66 -14.68 -15.28
C LEU A 58 -8.30 -15.37 -15.17
N VAL A 59 -7.42 -15.09 -16.12
CA VAL A 59 -6.07 -15.65 -16.21
C VAL A 59 -5.08 -14.53 -15.90
N VAL A 60 -4.16 -14.82 -14.98
CA VAL A 60 -3.05 -13.93 -14.64
C VAL A 60 -1.74 -14.69 -14.78
N TRP A 61 -0.67 -13.97 -15.10
CA TRP A 61 0.65 -14.59 -15.16
C TRP A 61 1.12 -15.07 -13.78
N ARG A 62 0.86 -14.24 -12.75
CA ARG A 62 1.20 -14.48 -11.34
C ARG A 62 0.19 -13.85 -10.40
N LEU A 63 0.08 -14.40 -9.19
CA LEU A 63 -0.87 -13.90 -8.17
C LEU A 63 -0.52 -12.50 -7.64
N ASP A 64 0.76 -12.13 -7.57
CA ASP A 64 1.21 -10.81 -7.09
C ASP A 64 0.84 -9.66 -8.04
N ARG A 65 0.46 -9.99 -9.28
CA ARG A 65 -0.03 -9.05 -10.28
C ARG A 65 -1.52 -8.77 -10.12
N LEU A 66 -2.28 -9.69 -9.52
CA LEU A 66 -3.71 -9.58 -9.28
C LEU A 66 -4.03 -8.77 -8.01
N GLY A 67 -3.47 -9.16 -6.87
CA GLY A 67 -3.72 -8.53 -5.56
C GLY A 67 -2.63 -7.54 -5.12
N ARG A 68 -2.99 -6.57 -4.28
CA ARG A 68 -2.02 -5.68 -3.57
C ARG A 68 -1.57 -6.24 -2.22
N SER A 69 -2.37 -7.15 -1.69
CA SER A 69 -2.10 -7.89 -0.46
C SER A 69 -2.81 -9.22 -0.56
N LEU A 70 -2.49 -10.13 0.35
CA LEU A 70 -3.21 -11.38 0.43
C LEU A 70 -4.71 -11.18 0.71
N LYS A 71 -5.06 -10.28 1.64
CA LYS A 71 -6.46 -9.98 1.98
C LYS A 71 -7.24 -9.50 0.75
N ASP A 72 -6.60 -8.63 -0.05
CA ASP A 72 -7.15 -8.15 -1.33
C ASP A 72 -7.33 -9.30 -2.32
N LEU A 73 -6.37 -10.22 -2.42
CA LEU A 73 -6.46 -11.38 -3.29
C LEU A 73 -7.58 -12.35 -2.89
N ILE A 74 -7.73 -12.65 -1.59
CA ILE A 74 -8.82 -13.50 -1.07
C ILE A 74 -10.18 -12.87 -1.38
N ALA A 75 -10.33 -11.56 -1.11
CA ALA A 75 -11.57 -10.85 -1.39
C ALA A 75 -11.94 -10.88 -2.89
N LEU A 76 -10.96 -10.71 -3.78
CA LEU A 76 -11.16 -10.82 -5.23
C LEU A 76 -11.61 -12.23 -5.63
N VAL A 77 -11.00 -13.28 -5.08
CA VAL A 77 -11.38 -14.66 -5.40
C VAL A 77 -12.77 -15.01 -4.86
N GLU A 78 -13.12 -14.57 -3.66
CA GLU A 78 -14.48 -14.73 -3.13
C GLU A 78 -15.53 -14.00 -3.98
N GLU A 79 -15.21 -12.81 -4.50
CA GLU A 79 -16.08 -12.09 -5.43
C GLU A 79 -16.25 -12.83 -6.75
N MET A 80 -15.14 -13.33 -7.32
CA MET A 80 -15.17 -14.16 -8.52
C MET A 80 -16.02 -15.41 -8.31
N GLU A 81 -15.87 -16.09 -7.17
CA GLU A 81 -16.63 -17.29 -6.84
C GLU A 81 -18.14 -17.02 -6.74
N LYS A 82 -18.54 -15.92 -6.08
CA LYS A 82 -19.96 -15.48 -6.03
C LYS A 82 -20.54 -15.25 -7.41
N ARG A 83 -19.72 -14.77 -8.34
CA ARG A 83 -20.08 -14.54 -9.75
C ARG A 83 -19.84 -15.75 -10.64
N LYS A 84 -19.39 -16.88 -10.08
CA LYS A 84 -19.01 -18.11 -10.78
C LYS A 84 -17.99 -17.88 -11.90
N ILE A 85 -17.02 -17.01 -11.62
CA ILE A 85 -15.86 -16.72 -12.44
C ILE A 85 -14.68 -17.51 -11.85
N GLY A 86 -13.90 -18.18 -12.70
CA GLY A 86 -12.68 -18.87 -12.31
C GLY A 86 -11.48 -17.93 -12.19
N LEU A 87 -10.48 -18.32 -11.41
CA LEU A 87 -9.14 -17.72 -11.41
C LEU A 87 -8.12 -18.77 -11.80
N ARG A 88 -7.26 -18.42 -12.77
CA ARG A 88 -6.11 -19.23 -13.14
C ARG A 88 -4.82 -18.42 -13.09
N SER A 89 -3.81 -18.95 -12.41
CA SER A 89 -2.46 -18.37 -12.37
C SER A 89 -1.49 -19.26 -13.14
N LEU A 90 -0.78 -18.69 -14.12
CA LEU A 90 0.08 -19.46 -15.01
C LEU A 90 1.37 -19.93 -14.34
N GLN A 91 2.05 -19.08 -13.56
CA GLN A 91 3.33 -19.46 -12.95
C GLN A 91 3.16 -20.41 -11.77
N GLU A 92 2.18 -20.15 -10.89
CA GLU A 92 1.90 -20.99 -9.73
C GLU A 92 1.10 -22.26 -10.11
N ASN A 93 0.66 -22.37 -11.37
CA ASN A 93 -0.19 -23.45 -11.89
C ASN A 93 -1.43 -23.71 -11.02
N ILE A 94 -2.06 -22.63 -10.57
CA ILE A 94 -3.26 -22.67 -9.73
C ILE A 94 -4.47 -22.45 -10.63
N ASP A 95 -5.49 -23.29 -10.48
CA ASP A 95 -6.78 -23.15 -11.17
C ASP A 95 -7.94 -23.35 -10.20
N THR A 96 -8.60 -22.25 -9.80
CA THR A 96 -9.71 -22.26 -8.84
C THR A 96 -11.03 -22.76 -9.44
N THR A 97 -11.07 -23.12 -10.72
CA THR A 97 -12.22 -23.86 -11.30
C THR A 97 -12.25 -25.32 -10.83
N THR A 98 -11.12 -25.82 -10.30
CA THR A 98 -11.01 -27.17 -9.72
C THR A 98 -11.08 -27.14 -8.20
N SER A 99 -11.66 -28.16 -7.58
CA SER A 99 -11.70 -28.27 -6.11
C SER A 99 -10.30 -28.30 -5.49
N GLY A 100 -9.34 -28.96 -6.15
CA GLY A 100 -7.94 -29.00 -5.72
C GLY A 100 -7.26 -27.64 -5.78
N GLY A 101 -7.45 -26.89 -6.87
CA GLY A 101 -6.87 -25.56 -7.01
C GLY A 101 -7.48 -24.54 -6.04
N LYS A 102 -8.78 -24.64 -5.71
CA LYS A 102 -9.38 -23.84 -4.63
C LYS A 102 -8.71 -24.11 -3.28
N LEU A 103 -8.51 -25.39 -2.92
CA LEU A 103 -7.84 -25.76 -1.67
C LEU A 103 -6.41 -25.21 -1.60
N ILE A 104 -5.63 -25.40 -2.67
CA ILE A 104 -4.25 -24.91 -2.77
C ILE A 104 -4.21 -23.38 -2.63
N PHE A 105 -5.13 -22.67 -3.28
CA PHE A 105 -5.24 -21.22 -3.16
C PHE A 105 -5.50 -20.77 -1.72
N HIS A 106 -6.48 -21.36 -1.03
CA HIS A 106 -6.77 -21.03 0.37
C HIS A 106 -5.60 -21.35 1.30
N MET A 107 -4.89 -22.45 1.06
CA MET A 107 -3.71 -22.84 1.84
C MET A 107 -2.56 -21.84 1.67
N PHE A 108 -2.27 -21.42 0.43
CA PHE A 108 -1.29 -20.34 0.19
C PHE A 108 -1.70 -19.04 0.85
N GLY A 109 -3.01 -18.75 0.88
CA GLY A 109 -3.52 -17.63 1.64
C GLY A 109 -3.22 -17.75 3.13
N ALA A 110 -3.66 -18.83 3.77
CA ALA A 110 -3.40 -19.05 5.19
C ALA A 110 -1.90 -18.94 5.55
N LEU A 111 -1.02 -19.51 4.71
CA LEU A 111 0.42 -19.46 4.91
C LEU A 111 0.97 -18.03 4.82
N ALA A 112 0.58 -17.26 3.80
CA ALA A 112 1.06 -15.89 3.65
C ALA A 112 0.52 -14.93 4.73
N GLU A 113 -0.65 -15.22 5.32
CA GLU A 113 -1.14 -14.49 6.50
C GLU A 113 -0.32 -14.84 7.74
N PHE A 114 -0.04 -16.12 7.95
CA PHE A 114 0.78 -16.60 9.03
C PHE A 114 2.19 -15.98 9.03
N GLU A 115 2.88 -15.98 7.88
CA GLU A 115 4.20 -15.34 7.75
C GLU A 115 4.18 -13.84 8.10
N ARG A 116 3.13 -13.11 7.65
CA ARG A 116 2.97 -11.69 7.96
C ARG A 116 2.79 -11.47 9.47
N ASN A 117 2.02 -12.32 10.12
CA ASN A 117 1.81 -12.24 11.57
C ASN A 117 3.12 -12.50 12.33
N LEU A 118 3.91 -13.51 11.92
CA LEU A 118 5.23 -13.78 12.50
C LEU A 118 6.19 -12.59 12.37
N ILE A 119 6.25 -11.94 11.20
CA ILE A 119 7.07 -10.74 10.99
C ILE A 119 6.63 -9.61 11.93
N ARG A 120 5.32 -9.40 12.08
CA ARG A 120 4.75 -8.38 12.98
C ARG A 120 5.10 -8.66 14.44
N GLU A 121 4.93 -9.89 14.90
CA GLU A 121 5.25 -10.32 16.26
C GLU A 121 6.74 -10.08 16.57
N ARG A 122 7.63 -10.52 15.67
CA ARG A 122 9.07 -10.31 15.81
C ARG A 122 9.44 -8.82 15.85
N THR A 123 8.80 -8.01 15.02
CA THR A 123 9.01 -6.55 14.99
C THR A 123 8.58 -5.90 16.30
N GLN A 124 7.41 -6.29 16.84
CA GLN A 124 6.91 -5.79 18.11
C GLN A 124 7.79 -6.19 19.29
N ALA A 125 8.24 -7.45 19.34
CA ALA A 125 9.17 -7.94 20.35
C ALA A 125 10.50 -7.14 20.30
N GLY A 126 11.03 -6.90 19.09
CA GLY A 126 12.23 -6.08 18.90
C GLY A 126 12.04 -4.62 19.37
N LEU A 127 10.89 -4.01 19.05
CA LEU A 127 10.53 -2.66 19.49
C LEU A 127 10.40 -2.58 21.01
N GLN A 128 9.76 -3.55 21.65
CA GLN A 128 9.65 -3.63 23.11
C GLN A 128 11.02 -3.77 23.77
N ALA A 129 11.87 -4.67 23.28
CA ALA A 129 13.23 -4.84 23.78
C ALA A 129 14.11 -3.58 23.57
N ALA A 130 13.90 -2.84 22.47
CA ALA A 130 14.60 -1.58 22.23
C ALA A 130 14.12 -0.48 23.20
N ARG A 131 12.80 -0.39 23.46
CA ARG A 131 12.21 0.55 24.43
C ARG A 131 12.67 0.26 25.86
N ALA A 132 12.72 -1.01 26.27
CA ALA A 132 13.24 -1.42 27.58
C ALA A 132 14.71 -1.00 27.77
N ARG A 133 15.49 -0.96 26.68
CA ARG A 133 16.87 -0.44 26.65
C ARG A 133 16.96 1.08 26.50
N GLY A 134 15.85 1.81 26.67
CA GLY A 134 15.80 3.28 26.63
C GLY A 134 15.64 3.89 25.23
N ARG A 135 15.54 3.09 24.16
CA ARG A 135 15.35 3.61 22.79
C ARG A 135 13.89 4.00 22.57
N LYS A 136 13.58 5.29 22.64
CA LYS A 136 12.19 5.82 22.50
C LYS A 136 11.59 5.65 21.10
N GLY A 137 12.41 5.59 20.05
CA GLY A 137 11.95 5.54 18.65
C GLY A 137 11.21 6.81 18.22
N GLY A 138 10.65 6.82 17.00
CA GLY A 138 9.91 7.96 16.46
C GLY A 138 10.77 9.04 15.80
N ARG A 139 10.11 10.06 15.23
CA ARG A 139 10.76 11.19 14.56
C ARG A 139 11.47 12.06 15.60
N GLN A 140 12.77 12.28 15.42
CA GLN A 140 13.53 13.19 16.27
C GLN A 140 12.97 14.62 16.18
N GLN A 141 12.97 15.32 17.31
CA GLN A 141 12.62 16.73 17.35
C GLN A 141 13.62 17.51 16.50
N LYS A 142 13.13 18.43 15.66
CA LYS A 142 13.97 19.27 14.81
C LYS A 142 14.68 20.38 15.57
N LEU A 143 14.12 20.79 16.71
CA LEU A 143 14.64 21.85 17.55
C LEU A 143 15.14 21.24 18.85
N THR A 144 16.30 21.70 19.30
CA THR A 144 16.83 21.48 20.64
C THR A 144 16.04 22.33 21.65
N PRO A 145 16.11 22.01 22.97
CA PRO A 145 15.49 22.83 24.01
C PRO A 145 15.93 24.30 23.96
N GLN A 146 17.22 24.54 23.66
CA GLN A 146 17.76 25.90 23.53
C GLN A 146 17.17 26.65 22.34
N GLU A 147 17.05 26.01 21.18
CA GLU A 147 16.43 26.63 20.00
C GLU A 147 14.94 26.91 20.20
N ILE A 148 14.24 26.10 21.01
CA ILE A 148 12.86 26.35 21.42
C ILE A 148 12.78 27.60 22.30
N GLU A 149 13.68 27.75 23.28
CA GLU A 149 13.73 28.95 24.13
C GLU A 149 14.04 30.21 23.31
N ILE A 150 15.04 30.15 22.42
CA ILE A 150 15.35 31.25 21.50
C ILE A 150 14.13 31.59 20.64
N GLY A 151 13.47 30.58 20.07
CA GLY A 151 12.25 30.76 19.29
C GLY A 151 11.12 31.42 20.08
N ARG A 152 10.93 31.05 21.34
CA ARG A 152 9.93 31.67 22.24
C ARG A 152 10.28 33.11 22.57
N ALA A 153 11.54 33.41 22.82
CA ALA A 153 11.99 34.79 23.06
C ALA A 153 11.80 35.66 21.81
N LEU A 154 12.10 35.12 20.62
CA LEU A 154 11.86 35.82 19.35
C LEU A 154 10.36 36.04 19.08
N ALA A 155 9.51 35.11 19.48
CA ALA A 155 8.06 35.21 19.35
C ALA A 155 7.42 36.24 20.30
N ALA A 156 8.09 36.57 21.41
CA ALA A 156 7.64 37.59 22.36
C ALA A 156 7.85 39.03 21.85
N ASP A 157 8.68 39.22 20.82
CA ASP A 157 8.88 40.52 20.16
C ASP A 157 7.76 40.77 19.13
N PRO A 158 6.82 41.71 19.37
CA PRO A 158 5.69 41.96 18.49
C PRO A 158 6.08 42.49 17.10
N LYS A 159 7.35 42.87 16.89
CA LYS A 159 7.86 43.33 15.59
C LYS A 159 8.30 42.19 14.68
N ARG A 160 8.41 40.95 15.18
CA ARG A 160 8.88 39.80 14.40
C ARG A 160 7.72 38.98 13.87
N SER A 161 7.75 38.70 12.56
CA SER A 161 6.75 37.84 11.93
C SER A 161 7.08 36.36 12.14
N VAL A 162 6.04 35.52 12.21
CA VAL A 162 6.18 34.05 12.29
C VAL A 162 7.03 33.52 11.13
N THR A 163 6.90 34.11 9.93
CA THR A 163 7.70 33.73 8.74
C THR A 163 9.19 33.98 8.97
N SER A 164 9.54 35.17 9.46
CA SER A 164 10.94 35.53 9.74
C SER A 164 11.56 34.62 10.79
N ILE A 165 10.80 34.27 11.83
CA ILE A 165 11.27 33.34 12.89
C ILE A 165 11.48 31.93 12.33
N CYS A 166 10.57 31.46 11.48
CA CYS A 166 10.68 30.16 10.81
C CYS A 166 11.92 30.07 9.90
N GLU A 167 12.18 31.12 9.11
CA GLU A 167 13.36 31.22 8.25
C GLU A 167 14.66 31.25 9.07
N HIS A 168 14.68 32.03 10.15
CA HIS A 168 15.84 32.16 11.02
C HIS A 168 16.20 30.84 11.73
N LEU A 169 15.20 30.05 12.10
CA LEU A 169 15.39 28.76 12.77
C LEU A 169 15.41 27.57 11.79
N GLY A 170 15.27 27.79 10.48
CA GLY A 170 15.26 26.73 9.46
C GLY A 170 14.11 25.72 9.63
N ILE A 171 12.98 26.15 10.19
CA ILE A 171 11.81 25.29 10.47
C ILE A 171 10.60 25.69 9.65
N SER A 172 9.68 24.75 9.46
CA SER A 172 8.38 25.04 8.83
C SER A 172 7.40 25.65 9.85
N ARG A 173 6.44 26.44 9.37
CA ARG A 173 5.34 27.00 10.20
C ARG A 173 4.64 25.95 11.10
N PRO A 174 4.32 24.73 10.64
CA PRO A 174 3.77 23.69 11.52
C PRO A 174 4.70 23.28 12.66
N THR A 175 6.02 23.35 12.45
CA THR A 175 7.03 23.05 13.49
C THR A 175 7.09 24.21 14.50
N TYR A 176 6.97 25.46 14.04
CA TYR A 176 6.87 26.64 14.90
C TYR A 176 5.66 26.56 15.85
N TYR A 177 4.45 26.36 15.32
CA TYR A 177 3.26 26.28 16.17
C TYR A 177 3.30 25.07 17.11
N ARG A 178 3.90 23.96 16.68
CA ARG A 178 4.01 22.75 17.53
C ARG A 178 4.94 22.91 18.74
N TYR A 179 6.05 23.64 18.60
CA TYR A 179 7.10 23.67 19.63
C TYR A 179 7.32 25.04 20.26
N ILE A 180 7.15 26.12 19.50
CA ILE A 180 7.43 27.50 19.94
C ILE A 180 6.16 28.16 20.48
N SER A 181 5.03 28.03 19.79
CA SER A 181 3.74 28.61 20.24
C SER A 181 2.59 27.58 20.23
N PRO A 182 2.64 26.57 21.12
CA PRO A 182 1.63 25.52 21.19
C PRO A 182 0.24 26.03 21.59
N GLU A 183 0.16 27.15 22.30
CA GLU A 183 -1.11 27.77 22.71
C GLU A 183 -1.93 28.27 21.51
N LEU A 184 -1.25 28.80 20.48
CA LEU A 184 -1.88 29.21 19.22
C LEU A 184 -2.17 28.02 18.28
N SER A 185 -1.51 26.87 18.50
CA SER A 185 -1.78 25.63 17.76
C SER A 185 -3.18 25.07 18.06
N ASN A 186 -3.65 25.18 19.30
CA ASN A 186 -4.96 24.64 19.73
C ASN A 186 -6.15 25.49 19.25
N ILE A 187 -5.92 26.75 18.87
CA ILE A 187 -6.97 27.66 18.36
C ILE A 187 -7.26 27.38 16.87
N ALA A 188 -6.27 26.87 16.13
CA ALA A 188 -6.43 26.54 14.70
C ALA A 188 -7.11 25.19 14.44
N GLU A 189 -7.07 24.25 15.40
CA GLU A 189 -7.74 22.93 15.28
C GLU A 189 -9.17 22.92 15.84
N ASN A 190 -9.52 23.84 16.74
CA ASN A 190 -10.88 24.02 17.28
C ASN A 190 -11.48 25.37 16.87
N GLY A 191 -11.51 25.66 15.58
CA GLY A 191 -12.30 26.77 15.04
C GLY A 191 -13.81 26.44 15.05
N PRO A 192 -14.70 27.45 15.21
CA PRO A 192 -16.14 27.28 15.32
C PRO A 192 -16.80 26.60 14.11
#